data_AF-A0A1A0UUX2-F1
#
_entry.id   AF-A0A1A0UUX2-F1
#
_cell.length_a   1.000
_cell.length_b   1.000
_cell.length_c   1.000
_cell.angle_alpha   90.00
_cell.angle_beta   90.00
_cell.angle_gamma   90.00
#
_symmetry.space_group_name_H-M   'P 1'
#
loop_
_entity.id
_entity.type
_entity.pdbx_description
1 polymer ?
#
loop_
_entity_poly.entity_id
_entity_poly.type
_entity_poly.pdbx_seq_one_letter_code
_entity_poly.pdbx_strand_id
1 'polypeptide(L)'
;MPKSFDCSVETPVSIEQIHAVYCQRDYWEARLAPHKDVVELRSFDVDASGTVRTTVVQDLRNVVLPPPFGKLYPRGLELVQSETWAVDHDATVRGDIHVKAHGAPGSGRGRVVITPSRDAKRLECSATVQVKVPLVGGKLENLYGRQMIDQIPDTLRSIKEWIDESA
;
A
#
# COMPACT_ATOMS: atom_id res chain seq x y z
N MET A 1 13.22 11.56 7.96
CA MET A 1 14.24 10.61 7.44
C MET A 1 13.48 9.32 7.18
N PRO A 2 13.76 8.59 6.08
CA PRO A 2 13.07 7.32 5.84
C PRO A 2 13.15 6.42 7.06
N LYS A 3 12.02 5.78 7.42
CA LYS A 3 11.95 4.80 8.49
C LYS A 3 11.64 3.44 7.89
N SER A 4 12.46 2.46 8.25
CA SER A 4 12.32 1.09 7.80
C SER A 4 11.86 0.23 8.95
N PHE A 5 11.09 -0.80 8.61
CA PHE A 5 10.52 -1.71 9.56
C PHE A 5 10.32 -3.08 8.91
N ASP A 6 10.39 -4.11 9.72
CA ASP A 6 10.37 -5.50 9.25
C ASP A 6 9.30 -6.29 10.00
N CYS A 7 8.70 -7.26 9.31
CA CYS A 7 7.81 -8.25 9.92
C CYS A 7 7.95 -9.61 9.23
N SER A 8 7.58 -10.68 9.95
CA SER A 8 7.54 -12.04 9.44
C SER A 8 6.12 -12.58 9.63
N VAL A 9 5.52 -13.12 8.57
CA VAL A 9 4.13 -13.58 8.58
C VAL A 9 4.07 -15.03 8.12
N GLU A 10 3.47 -15.91 8.93
CA GLU A 10 3.09 -17.26 8.50
C GLU A 10 1.88 -17.16 7.59
N THR A 11 2.03 -17.61 6.34
CA THR A 11 0.95 -17.60 5.36
C THR A 11 1.11 -18.77 4.38
N PRO A 12 0.01 -19.43 3.98
CA PRO A 12 0.07 -20.46 2.94
C PRO A 12 0.17 -19.85 1.52
N VAL A 13 0.10 -18.52 1.39
CA VAL A 13 0.12 -17.83 0.09
C VAL A 13 1.56 -17.68 -0.42
N SER A 14 1.82 -18.14 -1.64
CA SER A 14 3.12 -18.01 -2.30
C SER A 14 3.32 -16.63 -2.95
N ILE A 15 4.56 -16.30 -3.31
CA ILE A 15 4.90 -15.07 -4.02
C ILE A 15 4.21 -15.00 -5.38
N GLU A 16 4.14 -16.13 -6.09
CA GLU A 16 3.46 -16.25 -7.38
C GLU A 16 1.96 -16.00 -7.23
N GLN A 17 1.34 -16.48 -6.15
CA GLN A 17 -0.07 -16.23 -5.87
C GLN A 17 -0.32 -14.75 -5.54
N ILE A 18 0.54 -14.11 -4.74
CA ILE A 18 0.46 -12.67 -4.47
C ILE A 18 0.52 -11.88 -5.78
N HIS A 19 1.47 -12.20 -6.65
CA HIS A 19 1.65 -11.53 -7.94
C HIS A 19 0.45 -11.74 -8.87
N ALA A 20 -0.04 -12.97 -8.98
CA ALA A 20 -1.20 -13.29 -9.80
C ALA A 20 -2.46 -12.53 -9.35
N VAL A 21 -2.65 -12.38 -8.03
CA VAL A 21 -3.76 -11.58 -7.47
C VAL A 21 -3.57 -10.10 -7.77
N TYR A 22 -2.36 -9.56 -7.61
CA TYR A 22 -2.10 -8.15 -7.91
C TYR A 22 -2.28 -7.80 -9.39
N CYS A 23 -2.14 -8.78 -10.30
CA CYS A 23 -2.41 -8.62 -11.72
C CYS A 23 -3.92 -8.58 -12.06
N GLN A 24 -4.82 -8.77 -11.10
CA GLN A 24 -6.27 -8.76 -11.34
C GLN A 24 -6.88 -7.42 -10.94
N ARG A 25 -7.52 -6.73 -11.88
CA ARG A 25 -8.22 -5.46 -11.60
C ARG A 25 -9.29 -5.62 -10.52
N ASP A 26 -10.05 -6.70 -10.59
CA ASP A 26 -11.19 -6.96 -9.69
C ASP A 26 -10.74 -7.07 -8.22
N TYR A 27 -9.54 -7.62 -7.98
CA TYR A 27 -8.94 -7.61 -6.65
C TYR A 27 -8.71 -6.18 -6.14
N TRP A 28 -8.22 -5.27 -6.97
CA TRP A 28 -8.03 -3.86 -6.58
C TRP A 28 -9.35 -3.17 -6.30
N GLU A 29 -10.37 -3.43 -7.10
CA GLU A 29 -11.70 -2.89 -6.86
C GLU A 29 -12.29 -3.43 -5.54
N ALA A 30 -12.15 -4.74 -5.28
CA ALA A 30 -12.57 -5.35 -4.03
C ALA A 30 -11.80 -4.80 -2.82
N ARG A 31 -10.48 -4.62 -2.93
CA ARG A 31 -9.62 -4.02 -1.89
C ARG A 31 -10.08 -2.61 -1.52
N LEU A 32 -10.62 -1.85 -2.48
CA LEU A 32 -11.05 -0.47 -2.30
C LEU A 32 -12.54 -0.34 -1.96
N ALA A 33 -13.34 -1.38 -2.20
CA ALA A 33 -14.79 -1.37 -1.97
C ALA A 33 -15.22 -0.92 -0.57
N PRO A 34 -14.52 -1.27 0.54
CA PRO A 34 -14.86 -0.78 1.88
C PRO A 34 -14.79 0.75 2.03
N HIS A 35 -14.11 1.45 1.11
CA HIS A 35 -13.90 2.90 1.14
C HIS A 35 -14.40 3.61 -0.13
N LYS A 36 -15.25 2.97 -0.93
CA LYS A 36 -15.72 3.47 -2.24
C LYS A 36 -16.36 4.86 -2.22
N ASP A 37 -16.87 5.31 -1.06
CA ASP A 37 -17.49 6.63 -0.92
C ASP A 37 -16.46 7.77 -1.00
N VAL A 38 -15.19 7.45 -0.75
CA VAL A 38 -14.08 8.43 -0.73
C VAL A 38 -12.87 7.96 -1.52
N VAL A 39 -12.88 6.76 -2.10
CA VAL A 39 -11.74 6.17 -2.82
C VAL A 39 -12.15 5.63 -4.19
N GLU A 40 -11.33 5.92 -5.19
CA GLU A 40 -11.54 5.52 -6.59
C GLU A 40 -10.26 4.90 -7.18
N LEU A 41 -10.40 3.75 -7.86
CA LEU A 41 -9.34 3.20 -8.72
C LEU A 41 -9.31 3.95 -10.06
N ARG A 42 -8.52 5.03 -10.11
CA ARG A 42 -8.42 5.89 -11.30
C ARG A 42 -7.74 5.22 -12.49
N SER A 43 -6.73 4.38 -12.24
CA SER A 43 -6.11 3.58 -13.31
C SER A 43 -5.54 2.27 -12.79
N PHE A 44 -5.48 1.30 -13.69
CA PHE A 44 -4.92 -0.03 -13.49
C PHE A 44 -4.33 -0.50 -14.82
N ASP A 45 -3.09 -0.97 -14.80
CA ASP A 45 -2.35 -1.48 -15.96
C ASP A 45 -1.41 -2.60 -15.51
N VAL A 46 -1.22 -3.60 -16.37
CA VAL A 46 -0.22 -4.66 -16.20
C VAL A 46 0.56 -4.75 -17.50
N ASP A 47 1.87 -4.53 -17.45
CA ASP A 47 2.69 -4.64 -18.65
C ASP A 47 3.10 -6.07 -18.97
N ALA A 48 3.76 -6.24 -20.12
CA ALA A 48 4.26 -7.52 -20.61
C ALA A 48 5.26 -8.20 -19.66
N SER A 49 5.87 -7.47 -18.71
CA SER A 49 6.76 -8.04 -17.70
C SER A 49 6.00 -8.53 -16.46
N GLY A 50 4.69 -8.30 -16.39
CA GLY A 50 3.88 -8.53 -15.20
C GLY A 50 4.03 -7.43 -14.15
N THR A 51 4.62 -6.28 -14.50
CA THR A 51 4.65 -5.14 -13.57
C THR A 51 3.28 -4.49 -13.56
N VAL A 52 2.67 -4.44 -12.38
CA VAL A 52 1.36 -3.83 -12.13
C VAL A 52 1.56 -2.36 -11.79
N ARG A 53 0.79 -1.48 -12.41
CA ARG A 53 0.71 -0.04 -12.08
C ARG A 53 -0.72 0.34 -11.76
N THR A 54 -0.91 0.95 -10.60
CA THR A 54 -2.23 1.45 -10.20
C THR A 54 -2.14 2.90 -9.78
N THR A 55 -3.23 3.65 -10.01
CA THR A 55 -3.43 4.95 -9.38
C THR A 55 -4.77 4.96 -8.68
N VAL A 56 -4.73 5.21 -7.38
CA VAL A 56 -5.87 5.33 -6.50
C VAL A 56 -5.99 6.79 -6.09
N VAL A 57 -7.21 7.33 -6.12
CA VAL A 57 -7.48 8.67 -5.59
C VAL A 57 -8.40 8.59 -4.39
N GLN A 58 -8.05 9.36 -3.37
CA GLN A 58 -8.82 9.44 -2.13
C GLN A 58 -9.26 10.88 -1.92
N ASP A 59 -10.56 11.13 -1.97
CA ASP A 59 -11.16 12.43 -1.69
C ASP A 59 -11.50 12.55 -0.19
N LEU A 60 -10.62 13.23 0.54
CA LEU A 60 -10.76 13.43 1.98
C LEU A 60 -11.31 14.81 2.32
N ARG A 61 -11.96 15.51 1.37
CA ARG A 61 -12.52 16.86 1.60
C ARG A 61 -13.68 16.86 2.59
N ASN A 62 -14.46 15.78 2.60
CA ASN A 62 -15.62 15.61 3.50
C ASN A 62 -15.32 14.70 4.70
N VAL A 63 -14.04 14.32 4.90
CA VAL A 63 -13.61 13.44 5.99
C VAL A 63 -13.01 14.27 7.10
N VAL A 64 -13.39 13.97 8.35
CA VAL A 64 -12.75 14.58 9.52
C VAL A 64 -11.36 13.99 9.68
N LEU A 65 -10.35 14.76 9.28
CA LEU A 65 -8.96 14.33 9.38
C LEU A 65 -8.51 14.29 10.85
N PRO A 66 -7.82 13.21 11.28
CA PRO A 66 -7.37 13.10 12.66
C PRO A 66 -6.34 14.21 12.98
N PRO A 67 -6.30 14.74 14.22
CA PRO A 67 -5.21 15.63 14.62
C PRO A 67 -3.84 14.95 14.43
N PRO A 68 -2.82 15.63 13.87
CA PRO A 68 -2.76 17.07 13.59
C PRO A 68 -3.26 17.51 12.19
N PHE A 69 -3.75 16.60 11.34
CA PHE A 69 -4.05 16.89 9.93
C PHE A 69 -5.18 17.90 9.71
N GLY A 70 -6.23 17.87 10.53
CA GLY A 70 -7.34 18.81 10.41
C GLY A 70 -6.91 20.28 10.51
N LYS A 71 -5.84 20.59 11.25
CA LYS A 71 -5.29 21.96 11.34
C LYS A 71 -4.47 22.34 10.12
N LEU A 72 -3.72 21.39 9.55
CA LEU A 72 -2.87 21.64 8.39
C LEU A 72 -3.70 21.72 7.10
N TYR A 73 -4.82 21.01 7.06
CA TYR A 73 -5.69 20.84 5.90
C TYR A 73 -7.16 21.15 6.25
N PRO A 74 -7.48 22.41 6.59
CA PRO A 74 -8.82 22.78 7.08
C PRO A 74 -9.93 22.69 6.02
N ARG A 75 -9.57 22.58 4.73
CA ARG A 75 -10.50 22.35 3.61
C ARG A 75 -10.50 20.91 3.11
N GLY A 76 -9.89 20.01 3.90
CA GLY A 76 -9.52 18.66 3.51
C GLY A 76 -8.54 18.63 2.33
N LEU A 77 -8.36 17.46 1.74
CA LEU A 77 -7.38 17.23 0.68
C LEU A 77 -7.78 16.05 -0.20
N GLU A 78 -7.26 16.03 -1.42
CA GLU A 78 -7.28 14.85 -2.28
C GLU A 78 -5.90 14.19 -2.23
N LEU A 79 -5.83 12.87 -2.03
CA LEU A 79 -4.60 12.10 -2.16
C LEU A 79 -4.61 11.36 -3.49
N VAL A 80 -3.51 11.49 -4.23
CA VAL A 80 -3.23 10.64 -5.39
C VAL A 80 -2.14 9.67 -4.97
N GLN A 81 -2.47 8.38 -4.95
CA GLN A 81 -1.57 7.28 -4.62
C GLN A 81 -1.28 6.49 -5.89
N SER A 82 -0.02 6.45 -6.31
CA SER A 82 0.45 5.59 -7.39
C SER A 82 1.24 4.43 -6.81
N GLU A 83 0.90 3.21 -7.22
CA GLU A 83 1.60 2.00 -6.80
C GLU A 83 2.19 1.31 -8.02
N THR A 84 3.39 0.75 -7.85
CA THR A 84 4.04 -0.11 -8.83
C THR A 84 4.49 -1.39 -8.14
N TRP A 85 4.02 -2.53 -8.62
CA TRP A 85 4.30 -3.83 -8.05
C TRP A 85 4.93 -4.75 -9.08
N ALA A 86 6.05 -5.37 -8.74
CA ALA A 86 6.77 -6.31 -9.60
C ALA A 86 7.30 -7.48 -8.79
N VAL A 87 7.54 -8.61 -9.45
CA VAL A 87 8.30 -9.74 -8.92
C VAL A 87 9.62 -9.85 -9.67
N ASP A 88 10.72 -9.99 -8.94
CA ASP A 88 12.03 -10.22 -9.54
C ASP A 88 12.33 -11.71 -9.76
N HIS A 89 13.50 -12.00 -10.33
CA HIS A 89 13.94 -13.37 -10.59
C HIS A 89 14.17 -14.21 -9.33
N ASP A 90 14.32 -13.59 -8.15
CA ASP A 90 14.57 -14.26 -6.87
C ASP A 90 13.27 -14.51 -6.09
N ALA A 91 12.11 -14.44 -6.77
CA ALA A 91 10.79 -14.53 -6.15
C ALA A 91 10.61 -13.47 -5.04
N THR A 92 11.08 -12.25 -5.28
CA THR A 92 10.86 -11.11 -4.39
C THR A 92 9.80 -10.19 -4.96
N VAL A 93 8.71 -9.99 -4.23
CA VAL A 93 7.74 -8.92 -4.54
C VAL A 93 8.35 -7.59 -4.11
N ARG A 94 8.35 -6.60 -5.00
CA ARG A 94 8.68 -5.21 -4.69
C ARG A 94 7.52 -4.30 -5.05
N GLY A 95 7.09 -3.52 -4.07
CA GLY A 95 6.13 -2.44 -4.22
C GLY A 95 6.79 -1.09 -4.01
N ASP A 96 6.66 -0.17 -4.96
CA ASP A 96 6.96 1.25 -4.76
C ASP A 96 5.64 2.03 -4.76
N ILE A 97 5.40 2.79 -3.69
CA ILE A 97 4.15 3.50 -3.43
C ILE A 97 4.46 4.99 -3.29
N HIS A 98 3.86 5.82 -4.12
CA HIS A 98 4.03 7.27 -4.09
C HIS A 98 2.68 7.93 -3.78
N VAL A 99 2.64 8.77 -2.75
CA VAL A 99 1.44 9.51 -2.36
C VAL A 99 1.69 11.00 -2.49
N LYS A 100 0.78 11.72 -3.14
CA LYS A 100 0.83 13.17 -3.26
C LYS A 100 -0.48 13.78 -2.78
N ALA A 101 -0.38 14.77 -1.89
CA ALA A 101 -1.51 15.57 -1.49
C ALA A 101 -1.76 16.71 -2.51
N HIS A 102 -3.01 16.89 -2.87
CA HIS A 102 -3.51 17.99 -3.67
C HIS A 102 -4.34 18.93 -2.78
N GLY A 103 -4.17 20.24 -2.98
CA GLY A 103 -4.77 21.28 -2.15
C GLY A 103 -3.90 21.75 -0.98
N ALA A 104 -2.79 21.06 -0.68
CA ALA A 104 -1.86 21.44 0.39
C ALA A 104 -0.49 20.74 0.27
N PRO A 105 0.58 21.25 0.92
CA PRO A 105 1.91 20.63 0.85
C PRO A 105 1.99 19.32 1.64
N GLY A 106 2.17 18.22 0.92
CA GLY A 106 2.37 16.90 1.53
C GLY A 106 2.70 15.84 0.49
N SER A 107 3.64 14.95 0.79
CA SER A 107 3.89 13.74 0.00
C SER A 107 4.41 12.60 0.86
N GLY A 108 4.23 11.38 0.37
CA GLY A 108 4.71 10.15 0.97
C GLY A 108 5.38 9.25 -0.06
N ARG A 109 6.36 8.49 0.39
CA ARG A 109 6.95 7.39 -0.37
C ARG A 109 6.99 6.15 0.52
N GLY A 110 6.47 5.05 0.02
CA GLY A 110 6.53 3.73 0.60
C GLY A 110 7.33 2.80 -0.32
N ARG A 111 8.09 1.89 0.26
CA ARG A 111 8.62 0.72 -0.43
C ARG A 111 8.31 -0.51 0.38
N VAL A 112 7.79 -1.55 -0.25
CA VAL A 112 7.51 -2.85 0.34
C VAL A 112 8.36 -3.90 -0.38
N VAL A 113 8.98 -4.79 0.38
CA VAL A 113 9.70 -5.96 -0.13
C VAL A 113 9.15 -7.17 0.59
N ILE A 114 8.76 -8.21 -0.15
CA ILE A 114 8.28 -9.48 0.42
C ILE A 114 9.09 -10.61 -0.20
N THR A 115 9.69 -11.44 0.65
CA THR A 115 10.53 -12.57 0.26
C THR A 115 10.11 -13.83 1.01
N PRO A 116 10.27 -15.03 0.41
CA PRO A 116 10.07 -16.27 1.15
C PRO A 116 11.13 -16.43 2.25
N SER A 117 10.73 -16.97 3.40
CA SER A 117 11.66 -17.39 4.46
C SER A 117 12.49 -18.60 4.01
N ARG A 118 13.59 -18.87 4.72
CA ARG A 118 14.47 -20.03 4.44
C ARG A 118 13.76 -21.38 4.54
N ASP A 119 12.72 -21.48 5.36
CA ASP A 119 11.91 -22.69 5.51
C ASP A 119 10.66 -22.70 4.63
N ALA A 120 10.46 -21.65 3.81
CA ALA A 120 9.32 -21.44 2.92
C ALA A 120 7.93 -21.50 3.59
N LYS A 121 7.87 -21.39 4.92
CA LYS A 121 6.62 -21.38 5.70
C LYS A 121 6.15 -19.97 6.03
N ARG A 122 7.00 -18.97 5.82
CA ARG A 122 6.78 -17.58 6.16
C ARG A 122 7.16 -16.68 4.99
N LEU A 123 6.60 -15.48 5.03
CA LEU A 123 7.06 -14.36 4.23
C LEU A 123 7.75 -13.35 5.15
N GLU A 124 8.98 -13.01 4.81
CA GLU A 124 9.72 -11.90 5.40
C GLU A 124 9.35 -10.64 4.62
N CYS A 125 8.92 -9.60 5.33
CA CYS A 125 8.46 -8.36 4.74
C CYS A 125 9.25 -7.19 5.32
N SER A 126 9.62 -6.24 4.47
CA SER A 126 10.22 -4.98 4.88
C SER A 126 9.48 -3.81 4.24
N ALA A 127 9.14 -2.81 5.06
CA ALA A 127 8.47 -1.59 4.62
C ALA A 127 9.32 -0.37 4.98
N THR A 128 9.57 0.50 4.01
CA THR A 128 10.26 1.79 4.22
C THR A 128 9.33 2.94 3.88
N VAL A 129 9.13 3.85 4.83
CA VAL A 129 8.24 5.01 4.69
C VAL A 129 9.01 6.31 4.84
N GLN A 130 8.77 7.25 3.94
CA GLN A 130 9.25 8.63 4.02
C GLN A 130 8.07 9.58 3.82
N VAL A 131 7.84 10.49 4.76
CA VAL A 131 6.75 11.47 4.70
C VAL A 131 7.32 12.88 4.73
N LYS A 132 6.93 13.69 3.74
CA LYS A 132 7.32 15.09 3.62
C LYS A 132 6.09 15.96 3.82
N VAL A 133 5.86 16.36 5.07
CA VAL A 133 4.79 17.27 5.48
C VAL A 133 5.37 18.33 6.43
N PRO A 134 5.11 19.63 6.22
CA PRO A 134 5.63 20.69 7.09
C PRO A 134 5.27 20.46 8.56
N LEU A 135 6.21 20.76 9.48
CA LEU A 135 6.03 20.78 10.95
C LEU A 135 5.73 19.41 11.63
N VAL A 136 5.21 18.41 10.91
CA VAL A 136 4.76 17.13 11.50
C VAL A 136 5.37 15.88 10.87
N GLY A 137 6.14 16.01 9.78
CA GLY A 137 6.69 14.88 9.01
C GLY A 137 7.30 13.75 9.85
N GLY A 138 8.17 14.05 10.81
CA GLY A 138 8.84 13.02 11.61
C GLY A 138 7.93 12.20 12.54
N LYS A 139 6.86 12.81 13.08
CA LYS A 139 5.83 12.10 13.87
C LYS A 139 4.97 11.22 12.98
N LEU A 140 4.65 11.73 11.78
CA LEU A 140 3.88 11.00 10.78
C LEU A 140 4.65 9.81 10.19
N GLU A 141 5.96 9.96 9.95
CA GLU A 141 6.84 8.86 9.52
C GLU A 141 6.76 7.68 10.53
N ASN A 142 6.67 7.94 11.83
CA ASN A 142 6.50 6.88 12.84
C ASN A 142 5.10 6.25 12.81
N LEU A 143 4.06 7.09 12.77
CA LEU A 143 2.68 6.61 12.81
C LEU A 143 2.34 5.79 11.57
N TYR A 144 2.60 6.33 10.37
CA TYR A 144 2.32 5.65 9.12
C TYR A 144 3.29 4.52 8.83
N GLY A 145 4.55 4.64 9.26
CA GLY A 145 5.51 3.55 9.18
C GLY A 145 5.01 2.29 9.89
N ARG A 146 4.54 2.45 11.14
CA ARG A 146 3.93 1.35 11.90
C ARG A 146 2.66 0.82 11.25
N GLN A 147 1.74 1.73 10.93
CA GLN A 147 0.47 1.37 10.29
C GLN A 147 0.68 0.58 8.99
N MET A 148 1.67 0.93 8.18
CA MET A 148 1.94 0.26 6.92
C MET A 148 2.36 -1.21 7.12
N ILE A 149 3.15 -1.51 8.15
CA ILE A 149 3.52 -2.90 8.48
C ILE A 149 2.35 -3.63 9.12
N ASP A 150 1.64 -2.96 10.03
CA ASP A 150 0.48 -3.53 10.73
C ASP A 150 -0.60 -3.94 9.71
N GLN A 151 -0.65 -3.28 8.56
CA GLN A 151 -1.53 -3.61 7.43
C GLN A 151 -1.05 -4.77 6.55
N ILE A 152 0.23 -5.17 6.61
CA ILE A 152 0.75 -6.26 5.77
C ILE A 152 0.05 -7.59 6.09
N PRO A 153 -0.08 -8.02 7.36
CA PRO A 153 -0.83 -9.24 7.70
C PRO A 153 -2.27 -9.21 7.20
N ASP A 154 -2.97 -8.08 7.32
CA ASP A 154 -4.35 -7.94 6.86
C ASP A 154 -4.45 -7.95 5.32
N THR A 155 -3.46 -7.38 4.63
CA THR A 155 -3.35 -7.44 3.16
C THR A 155 -3.15 -8.88 2.70
N LEU A 156 -2.23 -9.62 3.33
CA LEU A 156 -1.98 -11.03 3.02
C LEU A 156 -3.20 -11.90 3.32
N ARG A 157 -3.95 -11.60 4.39
CA ARG A 157 -5.24 -12.24 4.68
C ARG A 157 -6.26 -11.96 3.58
N SER A 158 -6.40 -10.70 3.16
CA SER A 158 -7.33 -10.32 2.07
C SER A 158 -6.97 -11.01 0.75
N ILE A 159 -5.67 -11.16 0.43
CA ILE A 159 -5.22 -11.92 -0.74
C ILE A 159 -5.60 -13.39 -0.61
N LYS A 160 -5.42 -13.99 0.57
CA LYS A 160 -5.82 -15.37 0.82
C LYS A 160 -7.32 -15.55 0.63
N GLU A 161 -8.13 -14.69 1.25
CA GLU A 161 -9.60 -14.73 1.15
C GLU A 161 -10.03 -14.61 -0.32
N TRP A 162 -9.43 -13.69 -1.07
CA TRP A 162 -9.66 -13.55 -2.51
C TRP A 162 -9.37 -14.85 -3.29
N ILE A 163 -8.25 -15.51 -2.99
CA ILE A 163 -7.87 -16.79 -3.64
C ILE A 163 -8.89 -17.87 -3.31
N ASP A 164 -9.30 -17.97 -2.04
CA ASP A 164 -10.26 -18.99 -1.59
C ASP A 164 -11.66 -18.77 -2.20
N GLU A 165 -12.06 -17.51 -2.43
CA GLU A 165 -13.35 -17.14 -3.05
C GLU A 165 -13.36 -17.25 -4.58
N SER A 166 -12.18 -17.12 -5.21
CA SER A 166 -12.02 -17.18 -6.67
C SER A 166 -11.68 -18.57 -7.20
N ALA A 167 -11.58 -19.58 -6.32
CA ALA A 167 -11.28 -20.98 -6.63
C ALA A 167 -12.54 -21.82 -6.88
#